data_AF-A0A3A6QG75-F1
#
_entry.id   AF-A0A3A6QG75-F1
#
_cell.length_a   1.000
_cell.length_b   1.000
_cell.length_c   1.000
_cell.angle_alpha   90.00
_cell.angle_beta   90.00
_cell.angle_gamma   90.00
#
_symmetry.space_group_name_H-M   'P 1'
#
loop_
_entity.id
_entity.type
_entity.pdbx_description
1 polymer ?
#
loop_
_entity_poly.entity_id
_entity_poly.type
_entity_poly.pdbx_seq_one_letter_code
_entity_poly.pdbx_strand_id
1 'polypeptide(L)'
;MSSLTYTLVVNSPVYGRQSARSAYQFALALIEQGHKLVSVFFYQDGVSNATALSVPANDEFDLVKAWQSLAKEHNIRLETCVAAALRRGIVSSEEAKLHSLPQCNLADGFTQAGLGSLAEAMLTQDRVIQF
;
A
#
# COMPACT_ATOMS: atom_id res chain seq x y z
N MET A 1 -21.57 -17.23 4.02
CA MET A 1 -20.88 -16.49 5.10
C MET A 1 -21.17 -15.01 4.90
N SER A 2 -21.25 -14.21 5.97
CA SER A 2 -21.35 -12.75 5.83
C SER A 2 -20.04 -12.19 5.27
N SER A 3 -20.13 -11.29 4.30
CA SER A 3 -18.95 -10.54 3.83
C SER A 3 -18.43 -9.67 4.98
N LEU A 4 -17.11 -9.70 5.20
CA LEU A 4 -16.41 -8.85 6.15
C LEU A 4 -15.55 -7.82 5.40
N THR A 5 -15.23 -6.73 6.07
CA THR A 5 -14.38 -5.65 5.60
C THR A 5 -12.98 -5.73 6.21
N TYR A 6 -11.96 -5.54 5.38
CA TYR A 6 -10.56 -5.69 5.77
C TYR A 6 -9.76 -4.42 5.49
N THR A 7 -8.80 -4.14 6.36
CA THR A 7 -7.62 -3.32 6.06
C THR A 7 -6.37 -4.16 6.27
N LEU A 8 -5.43 -4.08 5.33
CA LEU A 8 -4.10 -4.68 5.51
C LEU A 8 -3.10 -3.60 5.93
N VAL A 9 -2.21 -3.92 6.85
CA VAL A 9 -1.07 -3.08 7.21
C VAL A 9 0.19 -3.78 6.73
N VAL A 10 0.95 -3.15 5.83
CA VAL A 10 2.17 -3.74 5.25
C VAL A 10 3.38 -2.96 5.75
N ASN A 11 4.22 -3.60 6.55
CA ASN A 11 5.43 -2.99 7.12
C ASN A 11 6.72 -3.31 6.34
N SER A 12 6.69 -4.35 5.50
CA SER A 12 7.86 -4.87 4.80
C SER A 12 8.08 -4.22 3.43
N PRO A 13 9.35 -4.05 3.01
CA PRO A 13 9.66 -3.41 1.74
C PRO A 13 9.16 -4.20 0.54
N VAL A 14 9.07 -3.52 -0.61
CA VAL A 14 8.59 -4.08 -1.88
C VAL A 14 9.39 -5.30 -2.35
N TYR A 15 10.71 -5.27 -2.14
CA TYR A 15 11.63 -6.39 -2.40
C TYR A 15 12.57 -6.60 -1.22
N GLY A 16 13.18 -7.78 -1.13
CA GLY A 16 14.12 -8.17 -0.08
C GLY A 16 13.48 -8.90 1.11
N ARG A 17 12.15 -8.91 1.23
CA ARG A 17 11.40 -9.74 2.21
C ARG A 17 10.11 -10.27 1.58
N GLN A 18 9.68 -11.45 2.02
CA GLN A 18 8.48 -12.09 1.49
C GLN A 18 7.17 -11.46 2.01
N SER A 19 7.18 -10.79 3.16
CA SER A 19 5.94 -10.37 3.85
C SER A 19 5.04 -9.46 2.99
N ALA A 20 5.60 -8.54 2.19
CA ALA A 20 4.82 -7.72 1.28
C ALA A 20 4.12 -8.55 0.18
N ARG A 21 4.80 -9.58 -0.33
CA ARG A 21 4.22 -10.54 -1.29
C ARG A 21 3.14 -11.41 -0.63
N SER A 22 3.35 -11.84 0.61
CA SER A 22 2.35 -12.58 1.39
C SER A 22 1.09 -11.75 1.64
N ALA A 23 1.23 -10.45 1.96
CA ALA A 23 0.10 -9.54 2.11
C ALA A 23 -0.72 -9.44 0.82
N TYR A 24 -0.06 -9.37 -0.33
CA TYR A 24 -0.74 -9.36 -1.62
C TYR A 24 -1.46 -10.68 -1.93
N GLN A 25 -0.84 -11.82 -1.66
CA GLN A 25 -1.50 -13.12 -1.83
C GLN A 25 -2.70 -13.27 -0.90
N PHE A 26 -2.60 -12.77 0.33
CA PHE A 26 -3.73 -12.72 1.26
C PHE A 26 -4.85 -11.81 0.74
N ALA A 27 -4.52 -10.66 0.15
CA ALA A 27 -5.48 -9.76 -0.48
C ALA A 27 -6.26 -10.46 -1.61
N LEU A 28 -5.58 -11.22 -2.46
CA LEU A 28 -6.25 -12.01 -3.50
C LEU A 28 -7.19 -13.05 -2.91
N ALA A 29 -6.69 -13.86 -1.97
CA ALA A 29 -7.46 -14.93 -1.36
C ALA A 29 -8.69 -14.41 -0.61
N LEU A 30 -8.59 -13.29 0.12
CA LEU A 30 -9.74 -12.75 0.85
C LEU A 30 -10.84 -12.27 -0.11
N ILE A 31 -10.46 -11.67 -1.24
CA ILE A 31 -11.40 -11.19 -2.25
C ILE A 31 -12.09 -12.39 -2.93
N GLU A 32 -11.34 -13.43 -3.25
CA GLU A 32 -11.88 -14.69 -3.81
C GLU A 32 -12.89 -15.36 -2.86
N GLN A 33 -12.67 -15.27 -1.54
CA GLN A 33 -13.61 -15.75 -0.52
C GLN A 33 -14.85 -14.84 -0.35
N GLY A 34 -14.99 -13.78 -1.14
CA GLY A 34 -16.14 -12.88 -1.12
C GLY A 34 -16.09 -11.83 -0.01
N HIS A 35 -14.92 -11.56 0.57
CA HIS A 35 -14.71 -10.45 1.49
C HIS A 35 -14.30 -9.18 0.75
N LYS A 36 -14.40 -8.03 1.43
CA LYS A 36 -14.04 -6.73 0.86
C LYS A 36 -12.74 -6.22 1.46
N LEU A 37 -11.70 -6.08 0.63
CA LEU A 37 -10.51 -5.32 0.98
C LEU A 37 -10.80 -3.83 0.76
N VAL A 38 -10.84 -3.04 1.83
CA VAL A 38 -11.19 -1.62 1.76
C VAL A 38 -9.95 -0.76 1.55
N SER A 39 -8.87 -1.06 2.26
CA SER A 39 -7.60 -0.34 2.11
C SER A 39 -6.38 -1.19 2.46
N VAL A 40 -5.23 -0.74 1.96
CA VAL A 40 -3.91 -1.23 2.34
C VAL A 40 -3.10 -0.03 2.82
N PHE A 41 -2.68 -0.07 4.08
CA PHE A 41 -1.89 0.96 4.71
C PHE A 41 -0.42 0.51 4.80
N PHE A 42 0.44 1.16 4.04
CA PHE A 42 1.88 0.91 3.99
C PHE A 42 2.59 1.77 5.04
N TYR A 43 3.29 1.11 5.96
CA TYR A 43 4.00 1.75 7.06
C TYR A 43 5.44 1.24 7.17
N GLN A 44 6.28 1.91 7.98
CA GLN A 44 7.69 1.57 8.14
C GLN A 44 8.42 1.42 6.78
N ASP A 45 9.05 0.29 6.50
CA ASP A 45 9.72 0.01 5.23
C ASP A 45 8.74 -0.32 4.09
N GLY A 46 7.49 -0.62 4.43
CA GLY A 46 6.41 -0.92 3.50
C GLY A 46 6.05 0.24 2.58
N VAL A 47 6.36 1.47 2.96
CA VAL A 47 6.18 2.65 2.08
C VAL A 47 6.93 2.52 0.75
N SER A 48 7.98 1.70 0.68
CA SER A 48 8.69 1.43 -0.58
C SER A 48 7.84 0.70 -1.63
N ASN A 49 6.72 0.07 -1.25
CA ASN A 49 5.75 -0.51 -2.21
C ASN A 49 5.04 0.53 -3.07
N ALA A 50 5.15 1.81 -2.71
CA ALA A 50 4.52 2.91 -3.43
C ALA A 50 5.50 3.69 -4.32
N THR A 51 6.69 3.15 -4.64
CA THR A 51 7.64 3.83 -5.52
C THR A 51 7.32 3.56 -7.00
N ALA A 52 7.23 4.64 -7.79
CA ALA A 52 7.10 4.59 -9.25
C ALA A 52 8.41 4.17 -9.95
N LEU A 53 9.52 4.17 -9.22
CA LEU A 53 10.86 3.96 -9.77
C LEU A 53 11.37 2.53 -9.58
N SER A 54 10.50 1.62 -9.14
CA SER A 54 10.87 0.21 -9.05
C SER A 54 10.96 -0.42 -10.44
N VAL A 55 12.09 -1.08 -10.72
CA VAL A 55 12.33 -1.76 -11.98
C VAL A 55 12.81 -3.19 -11.67
N PRO A 56 11.90 -4.12 -11.37
CA PRO A 56 12.25 -5.54 -11.23
C PRO A 56 12.75 -6.12 -12.56
N ALA A 57 13.44 -7.25 -12.51
CA ALA A 57 13.81 -7.97 -13.73
C ALA A 57 12.57 -8.46 -14.49
N ASN A 58 12.71 -8.71 -15.80
CA ASN A 58 11.59 -9.10 -16.66
C ASN A 58 10.91 -10.43 -16.25
N ASP A 59 11.63 -11.28 -15.55
CA ASP A 59 11.19 -12.58 -15.02
C ASP A 59 10.75 -12.51 -13.54
N GLU A 60 10.82 -11.33 -12.91
CA GLU A 60 10.39 -11.10 -11.54
C GLU A 60 8.97 -10.56 -11.46
N PHE A 61 8.31 -10.81 -10.33
CA PHE A 61 6.95 -10.33 -10.10
C PHE A 61 6.95 -8.85 -9.70
N ASP A 62 6.37 -8.00 -10.54
CA ASP A 62 6.21 -6.57 -10.27
C ASP A 62 5.11 -6.31 -9.24
N LEU A 63 5.51 -6.24 -7.97
CA LEU A 63 4.58 -6.08 -6.84
C LEU A 63 3.89 -4.70 -6.83
N VAL A 64 4.57 -3.64 -7.30
CA VAL A 64 3.97 -2.30 -7.35
C VAL A 64 2.82 -2.29 -8.35
N LYS A 65 3.06 -2.76 -9.58
CA LYS A 65 2.00 -2.85 -10.61
C LYS A 65 0.87 -3.78 -10.19
N ALA A 66 1.19 -4.85 -9.49
CA ALA A 66 0.20 -5.79 -8.97
C ALA A 66 -0.75 -5.10 -7.97
N TRP A 67 -0.22 -4.30 -7.04
CA TRP A 67 -1.05 -3.49 -6.13
C TRP A 67 -1.91 -2.49 -6.88
N GLN A 68 -1.34 -1.74 -7.83
CA GLN A 68 -2.09 -0.76 -8.64
C GLN A 68 -3.25 -1.42 -9.39
N SER A 69 -3.00 -2.57 -9.99
CA SER A 69 -4.02 -3.32 -10.75
C SER A 69 -5.15 -3.80 -9.84
N LEU A 70 -4.80 -4.42 -8.71
CA LEU A 70 -5.77 -4.91 -7.72
C LEU A 70 -6.62 -3.77 -7.15
N ALA A 71 -5.97 -2.64 -6.84
CA ALA A 71 -6.64 -1.47 -6.31
C ALA A 71 -7.65 -0.87 -7.31
N LYS A 72 -7.27 -0.80 -8.59
CA LYS A 72 -8.16 -0.33 -9.65
C LYS A 72 -9.35 -1.28 -9.87
N GLU A 73 -9.10 -2.59 -9.85
CA GLU A 73 -10.14 -3.60 -10.09
C GLU A 73 -11.18 -3.65 -8.97
N HIS A 74 -10.74 -3.57 -7.71
CA HIS A 74 -11.61 -3.73 -6.55
C HIS A 74 -11.88 -2.45 -5.76
N ASN A 75 -11.47 -1.29 -6.29
CA ASN A 75 -11.61 0.03 -5.67
C ASN A 75 -11.02 0.08 -4.24
N ILE A 76 -9.77 -0.38 -4.12
CA ILE A 76 -9.02 -0.44 -2.85
C ILE A 76 -8.20 0.83 -2.70
N ARG A 77 -8.21 1.44 -1.52
CA ARG A 77 -7.33 2.57 -1.22
C ARG A 77 -5.93 2.07 -0.89
N LEU A 78 -4.92 2.56 -1.59
CA LEU A 78 -3.51 2.31 -1.28
C LEU A 78 -2.92 3.54 -0.62
N GLU A 79 -2.62 3.44 0.67
CA GLU A 79 -2.22 4.59 1.49
C GLU A 79 -0.83 4.35 2.07
N THR A 80 0.06 5.33 1.98
CA THR A 80 1.35 5.31 2.67
C THR A 80 1.34 6.28 3.82
N CYS A 81 1.96 5.93 4.95
CA CYS A 81 2.19 6.90 6.00
C CYS A 81 3.13 8.00 5.51
N VAL A 82 2.63 9.23 5.39
CA VAL A 82 3.38 10.38 4.86
C VAL A 82 4.72 10.57 5.57
N ALA A 83 4.76 10.54 6.90
CA ALA A 83 5.98 10.73 7.67
C ALA A 83 7.01 9.60 7.45
N ALA A 84 6.55 8.35 7.29
CA ALA A 84 7.44 7.22 7.04
C ALA A 84 7.96 7.22 5.59
N ALA A 85 7.11 7.61 4.65
CA ALA A 85 7.41 7.73 3.23
C ALA A 85 8.48 8.81 2.98
N LEU A 86 8.29 10.01 3.51
CA LEU A 86 9.25 11.12 3.36
C LEU A 86 10.63 10.77 3.91
N ARG A 87 10.72 10.15 5.10
CA ARG A 87 12.01 9.71 5.67
C ARG A 87 12.74 8.67 4.82
N ARG A 88 12.05 7.99 3.90
CA ARG A 88 12.59 6.96 3.00
C ARG A 88 12.63 7.43 1.54
N GLY A 89 12.38 8.72 1.28
CA GLY A 89 12.44 9.28 -0.06
C GLY A 89 11.30 8.82 -0.97
N ILE A 90 10.15 8.42 -0.42
CA ILE A 90 8.91 8.23 -1.18
C ILE A 90 8.08 9.50 -1.04
N VAL A 91 7.89 10.20 -2.16
CA VAL A 91 7.40 11.58 -2.18
C VAL A 91 6.30 11.71 -3.22
N SER A 92 5.13 12.19 -2.81
CA SER A 92 4.03 12.58 -3.72
C SER A 92 4.33 13.90 -4.44
N SER A 93 3.52 14.22 -5.45
CA SER A 93 3.61 15.52 -6.12
C SER A 93 3.27 16.69 -5.20
N GLU A 94 2.37 16.48 -4.23
CA GLU A 94 1.97 17.48 -3.22
C GLU A 94 3.13 17.73 -2.25
N GLU A 95 3.72 16.68 -1.71
CA GLU A 95 4.86 16.77 -0.78
C GLU A 95 6.11 17.32 -1.47
N ALA A 96 6.35 16.97 -2.73
CA ALA A 96 7.47 17.53 -3.49
C ALA A 96 7.34 19.05 -3.63
N LYS A 97 6.13 19.56 -3.89
CA LYS A 97 5.86 21.01 -3.92
C LYS A 97 6.05 21.64 -2.54
N LEU A 98 5.49 21.02 -1.50
CA LEU A 98 5.56 21.53 -0.12
C LEU A 98 7.00 21.65 0.37
N HIS A 99 7.84 20.65 0.06
CA HIS A 99 9.23 20.58 0.48
C HIS A 99 10.22 21.15 -0.54
N SER A 100 9.74 21.78 -1.63
CA SER A 100 10.59 22.34 -2.70
C SER A 100 11.58 21.32 -3.30
N LEU A 101 11.14 20.08 -3.46
CA LEU A 101 11.90 19.01 -4.08
C LEU A 101 11.73 19.04 -5.60
N PRO A 102 12.79 18.73 -6.37
CA PRO A 102 12.75 18.82 -7.83
C PRO A 102 11.90 17.72 -8.48
N GLN A 103 11.66 16.61 -7.78
CA GLN A 103 11.01 15.42 -8.31
C GLN A 103 10.16 14.73 -7.24
N CYS A 104 9.19 13.94 -7.71
CA CYS A 104 8.37 13.05 -6.92
C CYS A 104 8.46 11.63 -7.51
N ASN A 105 8.17 10.62 -6.71
CA ASN A 105 8.30 9.21 -7.11
C ASN A 105 7.19 8.32 -6.52
N LEU A 106 6.10 8.90 -6.02
CA LEU A 106 4.93 8.12 -5.61
C LEU A 106 4.27 7.50 -6.86
N ALA A 107 4.03 6.19 -6.82
CA ALA A 107 3.36 5.45 -7.87
C ALA A 107 1.87 5.85 -7.98
N ASP A 108 1.34 5.83 -9.20
CA ASP A 108 -0.07 6.13 -9.46
C ASP A 108 -0.99 5.22 -8.64
N GLY A 109 -2.11 5.76 -8.16
CA GLY A 109 -3.08 5.02 -7.34
C GLY A 109 -2.72 4.91 -5.86
N PHE A 110 -1.50 5.31 -5.46
CA PHE A 110 -1.15 5.48 -4.05
C PHE A 110 -1.40 6.92 -3.59
N THR A 111 -1.72 7.07 -2.31
CA THR A 111 -1.84 8.37 -1.64
C THR A 111 -0.97 8.40 -0.39
N GLN A 112 -0.60 9.61 0.06
CA GLN A 112 0.10 9.83 1.32
C GLN A 112 -0.92 10.29 2.37
N ALA A 113 -1.00 9.54 3.47
CA ALA A 113 -1.97 9.77 4.54
C ALA A 113 -1.27 9.82 5.92
N GLY A 114 -1.92 10.50 6.87
CA GLY A 114 -1.50 10.48 8.27
C GLY A 114 -1.89 9.17 8.98
N LEU A 115 -1.35 8.95 10.18
CA LEU A 115 -1.73 7.81 11.03
C LEU A 115 -3.22 7.81 11.42
N GLY A 116 -3.92 8.93 11.27
CA GLY A 116 -5.38 9.01 11.46
C GLY A 116 -6.16 8.05 10.56
N SER A 117 -5.73 7.85 9.30
CA SER A 117 -6.39 6.90 8.40
C SER A 117 -6.27 5.45 8.91
N LEU A 118 -5.09 5.08 9.43
CA LEU A 118 -4.90 3.78 10.06
C LEU A 118 -5.76 3.62 11.32
N ALA A 119 -5.82 4.65 12.17
CA ALA A 119 -6.66 4.63 13.37
C ALA A 119 -8.15 4.48 13.02
N GLU A 120 -8.63 5.19 12.01
CA GLU A 120 -10.00 5.07 11.50
C GLU A 120 -10.28 3.66 10.98
N ALA A 121 -9.36 3.08 10.21
CA ALA A 121 -9.49 1.70 9.73
C ALA A 121 -9.60 0.70 10.88
N MET A 122 -8.81 0.86 11.95
CA MET A 122 -8.88 0.01 13.14
C MET A 122 -10.20 0.13 13.91
N LEU A 123 -10.89 1.27 13.80
CA LEU A 123 -12.18 1.50 14.46
C LEU A 123 -13.38 1.08 13.61
N THR A 124 -13.24 1.08 12.29
CA THR A 124 -14.38 0.97 11.35
C THR A 124 -14.42 -0.34 10.57
N GLN A 125 -13.29 -1.00 10.36
CA GLN A 125 -13.26 -2.25 9.60
C GLN A 125 -13.44 -3.46 10.50
N ASP A 126 -14.05 -4.52 9.97
CA ASP A 126 -14.26 -5.76 10.73
C ASP A 126 -12.92 -6.38 11.14
N ARG A 127 -11.90 -6.30 10.27
CA ARG A 127 -10.58 -6.89 10.51
C ARG A 127 -9.47 -5.98 10.03
N VAL A 128 -8.42 -5.85 10.84
CA VAL A 128 -7.14 -5.26 10.44
C VAL A 128 -6.05 -6.30 10.60
N ILE A 129 -5.36 -6.63 9.51
CA ILE A 129 -4.35 -7.69 9.47
C ILE A 129 -3.00 -7.07 9.11
N GLN A 130 -1.97 -7.37 9.90
CA GLN A 130 -0.63 -6.80 9.73
C GLN A 130 0.36 -7.84 9.17
N PHE A 131 1.20 -7.38 8.25
CA PHE A 131 2.26 -8.13 7.58
C PHE A 131 3.61 -7.43 7.71
#